data_AF-A0A925FXT8-F1
#
_entry.id   AF-A0A925FXT8-F1
#
_cell.length_a   1.000
_cell.length_b   1.000
_cell.length_c   1.000
_cell.angle_alpha   90.00
_cell.angle_beta   90.00
_cell.angle_gamma   90.00
#
_symmetry.space_group_name_H-M   'P 1'
#
loop_
_entity.id
_entity.type
_entity.pdbx_description
1 polymer ?
#
loop_
_entity_poly.entity_id
_entity_poly.type
_entity_poly.pdbx_seq_one_letter_code
_entity_poly.pdbx_strand_id
1 'polypeptide(L)' 'GVTLWGQVGVNKTLKINNNAVVYAQSGVPGDLEEGKVYFGSPCIEARDKIKELVWVKRIPEIYKKVFDKDEGE' A
#
# COMPACT_ATOMS: atom_id res chain seq x y z
N GLY A 1 -4.98 13.21 17.26
CA GLY A 1 -6.24 12.70 16.65
C GLY A 1 -5.90 11.67 15.59
N VAL A 2 -6.87 10.95 15.03
CA VAL A 2 -6.67 10.02 13.90
C VAL A 2 -7.19 10.67 12.62
N THR A 3 -6.52 10.45 11.49
CA THR A 3 -6.96 10.97 10.18
C THR A 3 -7.33 9.82 9.24
N LEU A 4 -8.60 9.72 8.86
CA LEU A 4 -9.07 8.80 7.83
C LEU A 4 -9.53 9.60 6.61
N TRP A 5 -8.97 9.31 5.45
CA TRP A 5 -9.32 10.00 4.21
C TRP A 5 -10.59 9.40 3.59
N GLY A 6 -11.05 9.97 2.48
CA GLY A 6 -12.29 9.55 1.82
C GLY A 6 -12.36 8.05 1.56
N GLN A 7 -13.51 7.45 1.89
CA GLN A 7 -13.83 6.05 1.62
C GLN A 7 -12.81 5.03 2.20
N VAL A 8 -12.25 5.31 3.38
CA VAL A 8 -11.52 4.29 4.15
C VAL A 8 -12.50 3.27 4.72
N GLY A 9 -12.24 1.98 4.47
CA GLY A 9 -12.94 0.87 5.10
C GLY A 9 -12.18 0.38 6.33
N VAL A 10 -12.86 0.22 7.46
CA VAL A 10 -12.25 -0.23 8.73
C VAL A 10 -12.94 -1.49 9.20
N ASN A 11 -12.17 -2.53 9.49
CA ASN A 11 -12.70 -3.76 10.08
C ASN A 11 -13.18 -3.51 11.53
N LYS A 12 -14.08 -4.35 12.03
CA LYS A 12 -14.55 -4.28 13.42
C LYS A 12 -13.46 -4.76 14.39
N THR A 13 -13.56 -4.31 15.65
CA THR A 13 -12.74 -4.81 16.77
C THR A 13 -11.24 -4.58 16.56
N LEU A 14 -10.84 -3.32 16.37
CA LEU A 14 -9.44 -2.91 16.27
C LEU A 14 -9.21 -1.56 16.93
N LYS A 15 -7.94 -1.23 17.19
CA LYS A 15 -7.49 0.04 17.72
C LYS A 15 -6.64 0.79 16.69
N ILE A 16 -7.05 2.02 16.38
CA ILE A 16 -6.23 2.97 15.63
C ILE A 16 -5.63 3.95 16.64
N ASN A 17 -4.31 3.87 16.85
CA ASN A 17 -3.65 4.72 17.82
C ASN A 17 -3.48 6.17 17.32
N ASN A 18 -3.14 7.07 18.24
CA ASN A 18 -3.09 8.50 17.98
C ASN A 18 -2.19 8.87 16.80
N ASN A 19 -2.55 9.91 16.07
CA ASN A 19 -1.78 10.48 14.96
C ASN A 19 -1.55 9.52 13.80
N ALA A 20 -2.23 8.37 13.77
CA ALA A 20 -2.28 7.52 12.59
C ALA A 20 -3.04 8.23 11.45
N VAL A 21 -2.53 8.08 10.23
CA VAL A 21 -3.13 8.61 9.01
C VAL A 21 -3.39 7.45 8.06
N VAL A 22 -4.62 7.34 7.54
CA VAL A 22 -4.99 6.31 6.56
C VAL A 22 -5.48 7.01 5.28
N TYR A 23 -4.79 6.78 4.17
CA TYR A 23 -5.10 7.37 2.87
C TYR A 23 -6.39 6.81 2.26
N ALA A 24 -6.94 7.56 1.30
CA ALA A 24 -8.24 7.28 0.71
C ALA A 24 -8.29 5.86 0.12
N GLN A 25 -9.49 5.26 0.09
CA GLN A 25 -9.72 3.93 -0.49
C GLN A 25 -8.91 2.79 0.17
N SER A 26 -8.39 3.00 1.38
CA SER A 26 -7.66 1.94 2.10
C SER A 26 -8.60 1.04 2.90
N GLY A 27 -8.20 -0.22 3.07
CA GLY A 27 -8.89 -1.19 3.92
C GLY A 27 -8.05 -1.53 5.15
N VAL A 28 -8.50 -1.17 6.35
CA VAL A 28 -7.79 -1.41 7.62
C VAL A 28 -8.14 -2.80 8.16
N PRO A 29 -7.21 -3.78 8.12
CA PRO A 29 -7.53 -5.16 8.49
C PRO A 29 -7.44 -5.42 10.00
N GLY A 30 -6.70 -4.59 10.74
CA GLY A 30 -6.40 -4.75 12.16
C GLY A 30 -5.79 -3.48 12.77
N ASP A 31 -5.17 -3.63 13.95
CA ASP A 31 -4.65 -2.51 14.74
C ASP A 31 -3.59 -1.68 13.98
N LEU A 32 -3.63 -0.36 14.19
CA LEU A 32 -2.70 0.59 13.60
C LEU A 32 -1.88 1.30 14.69
N GLU A 33 -0.59 1.43 14.44
CA GLU A 33 0.36 2.06 15.35
C GLU A 33 0.24 3.59 15.35
N GLU A 34 0.74 4.20 16.42
CA GLU A 34 0.73 5.65 16.60
C GLU A 34 1.69 6.35 15.63
N GLY A 35 1.24 7.49 15.10
CA GLY A 35 2.07 8.37 14.27
C GLY A 35 2.44 7.84 12.89
N LYS A 36 1.93 6.66 12.49
CA LYS A 36 2.21 6.05 11.19
C LYS A 36 1.20 6.45 10.11
N VAL A 37 1.65 6.37 8.85
CA VAL A 37 0.82 6.61 7.67
C VAL A 37 0.60 5.29 6.96
N TYR A 38 -0.65 4.97 6.63
CA TYR A 38 -1.07 3.69 6.03
C TYR A 38 -1.75 3.89 4.68
N PHE A 39 -1.57 2.94 3.77
CA PHE A 39 -2.21 2.93 2.45
C PHE A 39 -2.43 1.52 1.91
N GLY A 40 -3.47 1.36 1.10
CA GLY A 40 -3.77 0.14 0.34
C GLY A 40 -4.94 -0.66 0.92
N SER A 41 -5.31 -1.74 0.24
CA SER A 41 -6.34 -2.67 0.71
C SER A 41 -5.86 -4.11 0.49
N PRO A 42 -5.50 -4.85 1.57
CA PRO A 42 -5.35 -4.38 2.95
C PRO A 42 -4.25 -3.31 3.09
N CYS A 43 -4.39 -2.40 4.06
CA CYS A 43 -3.44 -1.32 4.26
C CYS A 43 -2.19 -1.80 5.01
N ILE A 44 -1.04 -1.29 4.58
CA ILE A 44 0.25 -1.39 5.26
C ILE A 44 0.87 0.01 5.37
N GLU A 45 2.07 0.16 5.93
CA GLU A 45 2.76 1.45 5.94
C GLU A 45 2.86 2.01 4.52
N ALA A 46 2.45 3.27 4.36
CA ALA A 46 2.19 3.87 3.07
C ALA A 46 3.44 3.85 2.17
N ARG A 47 4.63 4.04 2.75
CA ARG A 47 5.89 4.00 2.03
C ARG A 47 6.14 2.64 1.37
N ASP A 48 5.83 1.56 2.05
CA ASP A 48 6.05 0.21 1.52
C ASP A 48 5.00 -0.13 0.48
N LYS A 49 3.73 0.26 0.69
CA LYS A 49 2.71 0.08 -0.34
C LYS A 49 3.03 0.85 -1.62
N ILE A 50 3.55 2.06 -1.50
CA ILE A 50 3.98 2.86 -2.65
C ILE A 50 5.13 2.17 -3.40
N LYS A 51 6.11 1.59 -2.69
CA LYS A 51 7.18 0.81 -3.34
C LYS A 51 6.63 -0.40 -4.09
N GLU A 52 5.69 -1.15 -3.50
CA GLU A 52 5.03 -2.27 -4.20
C GLU A 52 4.38 -1.81 -5.51
N LEU A 53 3.65 -0.69 -5.49
CA LEU A 53 3.03 -0.14 -6.69
C LEU A 53 4.05 0.26 -7.76
N VAL A 54 5.21 0.79 -7.36
CA VAL A 54 6.31 1.07 -8.30
C VAL A 54 6.81 -0.22 -8.94
N TRP A 55 6.96 -1.31 -8.17
CA TRP A 55 7.37 -2.60 -8.73
C TRP A 55 6.35 -3.20 -9.67
N VAL A 56 5.06 -3.13 -9.34
CA VAL A 56 3.98 -3.55 -10.25
C VAL A 56 4.03 -2.79 -11.57
N LYS A 57 4.23 -1.47 -11.52
CA LYS A 57 4.39 -0.64 -12.73
C LYS A 57 5.62 -1.02 -13.57
N ARG A 58 6.66 -1.57 -12.95
CA ARG A 58 7.90 -2.00 -13.62
C ARG A 58 7.81 -3.40 -14.21
N ILE A 59 6.77 -4.18 -13.94
CA ILE A 59 6.60 -5.53 -14.49
C ILE A 59 6.80 -5.57 -16.02
N PRO A 60 6.23 -4.67 -16.83
CA PRO A 60 6.43 -4.70 -18.29
C PRO A 60 7.90 -4.50 -18.70
N GLU A 61 8.62 -3.59 -18.05
CA GLU A 61 10.05 -3.36 -18.33
C GLU A 61 10.90 -4.56 -17.93
N ILE A 62 10.58 -5.17 -16.78
CA ILE A 62 11.25 -6.39 -16.30
C ILE A 62 10.97 -7.54 -17.26
N TYR A 63 9.72 -7.69 -17.71
CA TYR A 63 9.31 -8.73 -18.66
C TYR A 63 10.13 -8.62 -19.95
N LYS A 64 10.20 -7.44 -20.57
CA LYS A 64 11.04 -7.23 -21.77
C LYS A 64 12.51 -7.57 -21.52
N LYS A 65 13.06 -7.17 -20.37
CA LYS A 65 14.47 -7.43 -20.05
C LYS A 65 14.79 -8.91 -19.82
N VAL A 66 13.83 -9.68 -19.33
CA VAL A 66 14.01 -11.10 -18.98
C VAL A 66 13.63 -12.01 -20.14
N PHE A 67 12.63 -11.65 -20.94
CA PHE A 67 12.04 -12.53 -21.95
C PHE A 67 12.24 -12.07 -23.41
N ASP A 68 12.45 -10.77 -23.69
CA ASP A 68 12.65 -10.29 -25.07
C ASP A 68 14.15 -10.21 -25.45
N LYS A 69 15.05 -10.71 -24.59
CA LYS A 69 16.50 -10.70 -24.86
C LYS A 69 17.00 -11.90 -25.68
N ASP A 70 16.13 -12.82 -26.07
CA ASP A 70 16.52 -14.07 -26.73
C ASP A 70 16.37 -14.04 -28.27
N GLU A 71 15.99 -12.92 -28.90
CA GLU A 71 15.90 -12.82 -30.37
C GLU A 71 17.18 -12.28 -31.05
N GLY A 72 18.36 -12.50 -30.46
CA GLY A 72 19.60 -12.02 -31.07
C GLY A 72 20.89 -12.53 -30.45
N GLU A 73 21.11 -13.85 -30.48
CA GLU A 73 22.43 -14.50 -30.62
C GLU A 73 22.29 -15.82 -31.39
#